data_AF-A0A954MLM7-F1
#
_entry.id   AF-A0A954MLM7-F1
#
_cell.length_a   1.000
_cell.length_b   1.000
_cell.length_c   1.000
_cell.angle_alpha   90.00
_cell.angle_beta   90.00
_cell.angle_gamma   90.00
#
_symmetry.space_group_name_H-M   'P 1'
#
loop_
_entity.id
_entity.type
_entity.pdbx_description
1 polymer ?
#
loop_
_entity_poly.entity_id
_entity_poly.type
_entity_poly.pdbx_seq_one_letter_code
_entity_poly.pdbx_strand_id
1 'polypeptide(L)'
;EVAYYQSLVDYNKALANLQFRKGVLLEHNNIYLAEGGWLPEAYEHANRQGEARAHAFSNEMLEAIPEPFAADAPVDGVYFTNPAAVREPQPVAGEALLEPAEDPKPEPAATPAAPVPPQE
;
A
#
# COMPACT_ATOMS: atom_id res chain seq x y z
N GLU A 1 45.91 13.58 -22.91
CA GLU A 1 45.19 14.43 -21.92
C GLU A 1 43.71 14.57 -22.22
N VAL A 2 43.27 14.91 -23.44
CA VAL A 2 41.84 15.04 -23.80
C VAL A 2 40.99 13.78 -23.49
N ALA A 3 41.50 12.59 -23.81
CA ALA A 3 40.78 11.33 -23.58
C ALA A 3 40.46 11.07 -22.10
N TYR A 4 41.32 11.50 -21.18
CA TYR A 4 41.09 11.36 -19.74
C TYR A 4 39.88 12.19 -19.30
N TYR A 5 39.86 13.47 -19.66
CA TYR A 5 38.74 14.36 -19.34
C TYR A 5 37.43 13.91 -19.97
N GLN A 6 37.46 13.38 -21.20
CA GLN A 6 36.29 12.78 -21.83
C GLN A 6 35.78 11.57 -21.04
N SER A 7 36.67 10.64 -20.67
CA SER A 7 36.28 9.45 -19.90
C SER A 7 35.67 9.80 -18.54
N LEU A 8 36.17 10.84 -17.87
CA LEU A 8 35.63 11.31 -16.59
C LEU A 8 34.21 11.88 -16.74
N VAL A 9 33.99 12.70 -17.78
CA VAL A 9 32.66 13.26 -18.09
C VAL A 9 31.68 12.15 -18.46
N ASP A 10 32.10 11.21 -19.30
CA ASP A 10 31.26 10.11 -19.75
C ASP A 10 30.92 9.14 -18.62
N TYR A 11 31.86 8.90 -17.71
CA TYR A 11 31.61 8.16 -16.48
C TYR A 11 30.52 8.81 -15.61
N ASN A 12 30.61 10.11 -15.37
CA ASN A 12 29.61 10.83 -14.57
C ASN A 12 28.22 10.82 -15.25
N LYS A 13 28.17 10.94 -16.58
CA LYS A 13 26.92 10.80 -17.34
C LYS A 13 26.35 9.39 -17.26
N ALA A 14 27.19 8.36 -17.33
CA ALA A 14 26.76 6.97 -17.20
C ALA A 14 26.19 6.69 -15.81
N LEU A 15 26.82 7.23 -14.76
CA LEU A 15 26.34 7.12 -13.38
C LEU A 15 24.97 7.79 -13.20
N ALA A 16 24.77 9.00 -13.73
CA ALA A 16 23.48 9.68 -13.69
C ALA A 16 22.37 8.87 -14.41
N ASN A 17 22.68 8.33 -15.58
CA ASN A 17 21.74 7.48 -16.33
C ASN A 17 21.39 6.20 -15.57
N LEU A 18 22.35 5.59 -14.87
CA LEU A 18 22.12 4.41 -14.05
C LEU A 18 21.12 4.71 -12.93
N GLN A 19 21.33 5.78 -12.16
CA GLN A 19 20.42 6.13 -11.07
C GLN A 19 19.04 6.57 -11.58
N PHE A 20 18.97 7.23 -12.74
CA PHE A 20 17.71 7.56 -13.39
C PHE A 20 16.91 6.30 -13.75
N ARG A 21 17.53 5.31 -14.40
CA ARG A 21 16.86 4.04 -14.75
C ARG A 21 16.47 3.21 -13.53
N LYS A 22 17.22 3.32 -12.43
CA LYS A 22 16.87 2.72 -11.14
C LYS A 22 15.73 3.46 -10.42
N GLY A 23 15.39 4.67 -10.83
CA GLY A 23 14.38 5.51 -10.16
C GLY A 23 14.86 6.20 -8.87
N VAL A 24 16.13 6.10 -8.51
CA VAL A 24 16.69 6.64 -7.24
C VAL A 24 17.55 7.88 -7.42
N LEU A 25 17.45 8.55 -8.58
CA LEU A 25 18.29 9.70 -8.89
C LEU A 25 18.15 10.83 -7.87
N LEU A 26 16.93 11.12 -7.41
CA LEU A 26 16.67 12.20 -6.47
C LEU A 26 17.17 11.85 -5.07
N GLU A 27 16.89 10.64 -4.61
CA GLU A 27 17.39 10.13 -3.33
C GLU A 27 18.92 10.08 -3.29
N HIS A 28 19.57 9.66 -4.38
CA HIS A 28 21.03 9.67 -4.50
C HIS A 28 21.62 11.07 -4.36
N ASN A 29 20.88 12.10 -4.75
CA ASN A 29 21.27 13.51 -4.61
C ASN A 29 20.68 14.17 -3.35
N ASN A 30 20.06 13.41 -2.44
CA ASN A 30 19.34 13.93 -1.27
C ASN A 30 18.32 15.03 -1.61
N ILE A 31 17.70 14.95 -2.80
CA ILE A 31 16.66 15.85 -3.25
C ILE A 31 15.32 15.23 -2.87
N TYR A 32 14.55 15.96 -2.08
CA TYR A 32 13.19 15.60 -1.71
C TYR A 32 12.22 16.51 -2.46
N LEU A 33 11.28 15.91 -3.17
CA LEU A 33 10.13 16.66 -3.68
C LEU A 33 9.14 16.81 -2.54
N ALA A 34 9.03 18.02 -2.01
CA ALA A 34 7.80 18.42 -1.35
C ALA A 34 6.88 18.97 -2.45
N GLU A 35 5.63 18.52 -2.46
CA GLU A 35 4.59 19.33 -3.09
C GLU A 35 4.64 20.68 -2.36
N GLY A 36 5.09 21.72 -3.06
CA GLY A 36 5.06 23.07 -2.50
C GLY A 36 3.62 23.43 -2.11
N GLY A 37 3.41 24.54 -1.41
CA GLY A 37 2.07 25.01 -1.07
C GLY A 37 1.24 25.38 -2.30
N TRP A 38 0.75 24.39 -3.03
CA TRP A 38 -0.20 24.55 -4.11
C TRP A 38 -1.48 25.10 -3.49
N LEU A 39 -2.11 26.04 -4.19
CA LEU A 39 -3.43 26.52 -3.81
C LEU A 39 -4.39 25.31 -3.75
N PRO A 40 -5.31 25.22 -2.77
CA PRO A 40 -6.25 24.11 -2.68
C PRO A 40 -6.99 23.83 -4.01
N GLU A 41 -7.30 24.89 -4.76
CA GLU A 41 -7.93 24.84 -6.10
C GLU A 41 -7.10 24.04 -7.13
N ALA A 42 -5.77 24.01 -6.99
CA ALA A 42 -4.90 23.26 -7.89
C ALA A 42 -5.11 21.73 -7.76
N TYR A 43 -5.44 21.24 -6.56
CA TYR A 43 -5.78 19.82 -6.36
C TYR A 43 -7.10 19.46 -7.02
N GLU A 44 -8.11 20.34 -6.92
CA GLU A 44 -9.39 20.14 -7.61
C GLU A 44 -9.20 20.12 -9.12
N HIS A 45 -8.36 21.01 -9.66
CA HIS A 45 -8.00 21.03 -11.07
C HIS A 45 -7.25 19.77 -11.49
N ALA A 46 -6.31 19.29 -10.68
CA ALA A 46 -5.59 18.04 -10.94
C ALA A 46 -6.55 16.84 -10.95
N ASN A 47 -7.48 16.76 -10.00
CA ASN A 47 -8.47 15.68 -9.95
C ASN A 47 -9.39 15.71 -11.19
N ARG A 48 -9.92 16.88 -11.55
CA ARG A 48 -10.75 17.06 -12.74
C ARG A 48 -10.01 16.66 -14.02
N GLN A 49 -8.73 16.99 -14.12
CA GLN A 49 -7.90 16.54 -15.25
C GLN A 49 -7.61 15.04 -15.22
N GLY A 50 -7.44 14.45 -14.04
CA GLY A 50 -7.28 13.01 -13.85
C GLY A 50 -8.51 12.26 -14.34
N GLU A 51 -9.69 12.67 -13.88
CA GLU A 51 -10.99 12.14 -14.31
C GLU A 51 -11.19 12.28 -15.82
N ALA A 52 -10.90 13.46 -16.39
CA ALA A 52 -11.02 13.69 -17.83
C ALA A 52 -10.09 12.79 -18.67
N ARG A 53 -8.91 12.42 -18.15
CA ARG A 53 -7.99 11.48 -18.83
C ARG A 53 -8.45 10.04 -18.66
N ALA A 54 -8.94 9.67 -17.47
CA ALA A 54 -9.46 8.34 -17.18
C ALA A 54 -10.75 8.03 -17.98
N HIS A 55 -11.58 9.05 -18.20
CA HIS A 55 -12.87 8.95 -18.88
C HIS A 55 -12.93 9.74 -20.20
N ALA A 56 -11.78 9.88 -20.88
CA ALA A 56 -11.67 10.68 -22.10
C ALA A 56 -12.61 10.23 -23.22
N PHE A 57 -12.97 8.94 -23.24
CA PHE A 57 -13.95 8.37 -24.14
C PHE A 57 -15.08 7.74 -23.35
N SER A 58 -16.30 7.89 -23.84
CA SER A 58 -17.45 7.15 -23.30
C SER A 58 -17.22 5.66 -23.55
N ASN A 59 -17.04 4.89 -22.48
CA ASN A 59 -16.99 3.44 -22.52
C ASN A 59 -18.25 2.91 -21.84
N GLU A 60 -18.94 1.96 -22.47
CA GLU A 60 -20.12 1.29 -21.91
C GLU A 60 -19.76 0.45 -20.67
N MET A 61 -18.49 0.05 -20.53
CA MET A 61 -17.94 -0.73 -19.41
C MET A 61 -17.18 0.15 -18.39
N LEU A 62 -17.63 1.39 -18.15
CA LEU A 62 -16.94 2.32 -17.24
C LEU A 62 -16.99 1.89 -15.76
N GLU A 63 -18.00 1.13 -15.38
CA GLU A 63 -18.16 0.63 -14.02
C GLU A 63 -17.19 -0.54 -13.78
N ALA A 64 -16.09 -0.25 -13.09
CA ALA A 64 -15.10 -1.25 -12.69
C ALA A 64 -15.43 -1.95 -11.36
N ILE A 65 -16.49 -1.53 -10.68
CA ILE A 65 -16.92 -2.18 -9.42
C ILE A 65 -17.68 -3.44 -9.83
N PRO A 66 -17.14 -4.64 -9.54
CA PRO A 66 -17.88 -5.86 -9.80
C PRO A 66 -19.15 -5.87 -8.94
N GLU A 67 -20.20 -6.52 -9.43
CA GLU A 67 -21.37 -6.78 -8.59
C GLU A 67 -20.92 -7.45 -7.28
N PRO A 68 -21.59 -7.14 -6.15
CA PRO A 68 -21.28 -7.79 -4.88
C PRO A 68 -21.30 -9.30 -5.06
N PHE A 69 -20.16 -9.95 -4.84
CA PHE A 69 -20.07 -11.41 -4.92
C PHE A 69 -20.82 -12.12 -3.78
N ALA A 70 -21.14 -11.36 -2.72
CA ALA A 70 -21.93 -11.83 -1.59
C ALA A 70 -23.42 -11.78 -1.95
N ALA A 71 -24.10 -12.93 -1.85
CA ALA A 71 -25.54 -12.98 -1.87
C ALA A 71 -26.11 -12.30 -0.61
N ASP A 72 -27.32 -11.73 -0.73
CA ASP A 72 -28.13 -11.28 0.42
C ASP A 72 -28.69 -12.50 1.18
N ALA A 73 -27.77 -13.30 1.70
CA ALA A 73 -28.03 -14.49 2.47
C ALA A 73 -27.69 -14.22 3.94
N PRO A 74 -28.44 -14.80 4.90
CA PRO A 74 -28.06 -14.77 6.30
C PRO A 74 -26.60 -15.21 6.44
N VAL A 75 -25.81 -14.44 7.18
CA VAL A 75 -24.37 -14.68 7.42
C VAL A 75 -24.13 -15.99 8.21
N ASP A 76 -25.21 -16.67 8.59
CA ASP A 76 -25.19 -17.89 9.39
C ASP A 76 -25.43 -19.13 8.50
N GLY A 77 -24.41 -19.49 7.72
CA GLY A 77 -24.39 -20.77 6.98
C GLY A 77 -23.63 -20.75 5.67
N VAL A 78 -22.79 -21.76 5.45
CA VAL A 78 -22.19 -22.04 4.13
C VAL A 78 -23.19 -22.89 3.34
N TYR A 79 -23.88 -22.26 2.38
CA TYR A 79 -24.80 -22.96 1.48
C TYR A 79 -24.06 -23.38 0.21
N PHE A 80 -23.98 -24.69 -0.05
CA PHE A 80 -23.41 -25.22 -1.27
C PHE A 80 -24.46 -25.30 -2.38
N THR A 81 -24.12 -24.82 -3.58
CA THR A 81 -25.00 -24.90 -4.76
C THR A 81 -25.10 -26.30 -5.35
N ASN A 82 -24.14 -27.18 -5.02
CA ASN A 82 -24.16 -28.59 -5.40
C ASN A 82 -24.59 -29.46 -4.21
N PRO A 83 -25.73 -30.17 -4.28
CA PRO A 83 -26.17 -31.04 -3.19
C PRO A 83 -25.19 -32.21 -2.91
N ALA A 84 -24.34 -32.59 -3.87
CA ALA A 84 -23.30 -33.59 -3.66
C ALA A 84 -22.05 -33.06 -2.93
N ALA A 85 -21.91 -31.73 -2.81
CA ALA A 85 -20.83 -31.08 -2.05
C ALA A 85 -21.16 -30.96 -0.55
N VAL A 86 -22.40 -31.27 -0.15
CA VAL A 86 -22.79 -31.40 1.26
C VAL A 86 -22.08 -32.62 1.84
N ARG A 87 -20.91 -32.38 2.42
CA ARG A 87 -20.19 -33.40 3.18
C ARG A 87 -20.87 -33.49 4.53
N GLU A 88 -21.53 -34.61 4.82
CA GLU A 88 -22.00 -34.86 6.19
C GLU A 88 -20.80 -34.72 7.14
N PRO A 89 -20.97 -34.03 8.28
CA PRO A 89 -19.89 -33.87 9.24
C PRO A 89 -19.51 -35.28 9.73
N GLN A 90 -18.37 -35.79 9.25
CA GLN A 90 -17.77 -36.96 9.84
C GLN A 90 -17.38 -36.60 11.27
N PRO A 91 -17.71 -37.43 12.27
CA PRO A 91 -17.22 -37.21 13.62
C PRO A 91 -15.69 -37.26 13.56
N VAL A 92 -15.06 -36.11 13.77
CA VAL A 92 -13.62 -36.03 14.00
C VAL A 92 -13.34 -36.80 15.27
N ALA A 93 -12.74 -37.98 15.12
CA ALA A 93 -12.34 -38.82 16.24
C ALA A 93 -11.17 -38.13 16.96
N GLY A 94 -11.51 -37.38 18.01
CA GLY A 94 -10.61 -37.03 19.11
C GLY A 94 -9.27 -36.43 18.70
N GLU A 95 -9.27 -35.24 18.10
CA GLU A 95 -8.14 -34.33 18.22
C GLU A 95 -8.53 -33.23 19.19
N ALA A 96 -7.80 -33.16 20.31
CA ALA A 96 -7.99 -32.14 21.32
C ALA A 96 -8.00 -30.77 20.64
N LEU A 97 -9.12 -30.06 20.75
CA LEU A 97 -9.20 -28.64 20.43
C LEU A 97 -8.07 -27.97 21.22
N LEU A 98 -7.02 -27.54 20.52
CA LEU A 98 -6.06 -26.62 21.08
C LEU A 98 -6.85 -25.36 21.42
N GLU A 99 -6.97 -25.08 22.71
CA GLU A 99 -7.56 -23.83 23.18
C GLU A 99 -6.82 -22.69 22.47
N PRO A 100 -7.55 -21.72 21.88
CA PRO A 100 -6.91 -20.54 21.30
C PRO A 100 -6.05 -19.88 22.37
N ALA A 101 -4.75 -19.70 22.07
CA ALA A 101 -3.88 -18.95 22.95
C ALA A 101 -4.47 -17.55 23.13
N GLU A 102 -4.70 -17.15 24.38
CA GLU A 102 -5.14 -15.79 24.70
C GLU A 102 -4.11 -14.80 24.16
N ASP A 103 -4.55 -13.88 23.30
CA ASP A 103 -3.72 -12.76 22.87
C ASP A 103 -3.23 -11.99 24.11
N PRO A 104 -1.94 -11.62 24.20
CA PRO A 104 -1.45 -10.85 25.33
C PRO A 104 -2.18 -9.50 25.37
N LYS A 105 -3.00 -9.33 26.41
CA LYS A 105 -3.63 -8.07 26.78
C LYS A 105 -2.58 -6.94 26.71
N PRO A 106 -2.81 -5.85 25.96
CA PRO A 106 -1.84 -4.77 25.91
C PRO A 106 -1.70 -4.19 27.32
N GLU A 107 -0.47 -4.23 27.85
CA GLU A 107 -0.09 -3.51 29.05
C GLU A 107 -0.39 -2.01 28.84
N PRO A 108 -0.88 -1.30 29.88
CA PRO A 108 -1.02 0.14 29.81
C PRO A 108 0.34 0.75 29.49
N ALA A 109 0.40 1.55 28.41
CA ALA A 109 1.57 2.30 28.04
C ALA A 109 2.10 3.06 29.26
N ALA A 110 3.33 2.79 29.66
CA ALA A 110 4.03 3.53 30.68
C ALA A 110 4.04 5.02 30.30
N THR A 111 3.45 5.84 31.15
CA THR A 111 3.54 7.30 31.09
C THR A 111 5.02 7.70 30.99
N PRO A 112 5.42 8.58 30.05
CA PRO A 112 6.78 9.09 30.02
C PRO A 112 7.09 9.78 31.35
N ALA A 113 8.14 9.32 32.03
CA ALA A 113 8.65 9.96 33.23
C ALA A 113 8.98 11.43 32.92
N ALA A 114 8.44 12.33 33.74
CA ALA A 114 8.78 13.74 33.72
C ALA A 114 10.31 13.93 33.89
N PRO A 115 10.94 14.88 33.19
CA PRO A 115 12.36 15.14 33.36
C PRO A 115 12.63 15.65 34.79
N VAL A 116 13.57 15.00 35.46
CA VAL A 116 14.11 15.39 36.76
C VAL A 116 14.79 16.76 36.61
N PRO A 117 14.51 17.77 37.46
CA PRO A 117 15.20 19.04 37.43
C PRO A 117 16.67 18.88 37.87
N PRO A 118 17.60 19.69 37.30
CA PRO A 118 19.02 19.62 37.65
C PRO A 118 19.24 19.96 39.12
N GLN A 119 20.01 19.12 39.83
CA GLN A 119 20.55 19.45 41.14
C GLN A 119 21.89 20.18 40.94
N GLU A 120 22.10 21.19 41.79
CA GLU A 120 23.23 22.14 41.90
C GLU A 120 24.63 21.57 41.62
#